data_AF-A0A1Q6U1U4-F1
#
_entry.id   AF-A0A1Q6U1U4-F1
#
_cell.length_a   1.000
_cell.length_b   1.000
_cell.length_c   1.000
_cell.angle_alpha   90.00
_cell.angle_beta   90.00
_cell.angle_gamma   90.00
#
_symmetry.space_group_name_H-M   'P 1'
#
loop_
_entity.id
_entity.type
_entity.pdbx_description
1 polymer ?
#
loop_
_entity_poly.entity_id
_entity_poly.type
_entity_poly.pdbx_seq_one_letter_code
_entity_poly.pdbx_strand_id
1 'polypeptide(L)'
;MGKKNQYDNCVLDINNKGIIYIVCKNAEQKQALMDLVIHYFKKHNKKVDVIDIDKIDSDLCVRNYLVFYTMVMGVYENDTIQEFTTLFQQIGMDRILDKPINELNKLEKIKVRSIAAYVKKSECLVGKDLLGEFNVEQQEDIITFFEKYLKKSQCLCLLFESRKLQREEDVDAVFVV
;
A
#
# COMPACT_ATOMS: atom_id res chain seq x y z
N MET A 1 -28.58 -5.60 26.73
CA MET A 1 -27.99 -6.82 26.15
C MET A 1 -26.71 -6.42 25.42
N GLY A 2 -25.55 -6.81 25.95
CA GLY A 2 -24.25 -6.35 25.45
C GLY A 2 -23.92 -6.91 24.07
N LYS A 3 -23.41 -6.06 23.18
CA LYS A 3 -22.81 -6.48 21.91
C LYS A 3 -21.61 -7.37 22.23
N LYS A 4 -21.71 -8.67 21.95
CA LYS A 4 -20.57 -9.59 22.00
C LYS A 4 -19.58 -9.15 20.91
N ASN A 5 -18.36 -8.80 21.30
CA ASN A 5 -17.23 -8.73 20.38
C ASN A 5 -16.99 -10.15 19.83
N GLN A 6 -17.53 -10.46 18.65
CA GLN A 6 -17.22 -11.66 17.90
C GLN A 6 -15.99 -11.36 17.02
N TYR A 7 -14.79 -11.58 17.53
CA TYR A 7 -13.57 -11.58 16.70
C TYR A 7 -12.68 -12.81 16.94
N ASP A 8 -13.22 -13.88 17.55
CA ASP A 8 -12.45 -15.10 17.85
C ASP A 8 -12.19 -16.01 16.63
N ASN A 9 -12.71 -15.68 15.44
CA ASN A 9 -12.45 -16.43 14.19
C ASN A 9 -12.51 -15.49 12.98
N CYS A 10 -11.55 -14.57 12.89
CA CYS A 10 -11.49 -13.63 11.77
C CYS A 10 -10.97 -14.34 10.51
N VAL A 11 -11.87 -14.74 9.61
CA VAL A 11 -11.52 -15.31 8.30
C VAL A 11 -11.33 -14.14 7.32
N LEU A 12 -10.08 -13.85 6.98
CA LEU A 12 -9.75 -12.93 5.89
C LEU A 12 -9.91 -13.68 4.57
N ASP A 13 -10.96 -13.37 3.79
CA ASP A 13 -11.05 -13.87 2.42
C ASP A 13 -10.09 -13.07 1.54
N ILE A 14 -8.92 -13.66 1.32
CA ILE A 14 -7.85 -13.13 0.48
C ILE A 14 -8.19 -13.13 -1.02
N ASN A 15 -9.26 -13.82 -1.45
CA ASN A 15 -9.76 -13.71 -2.82
C ASN A 15 -10.61 -12.45 -3.00
N ASN A 16 -11.03 -11.84 -1.88
CA ASN A 16 -11.71 -10.58 -1.91
C ASN A 16 -10.75 -9.50 -2.42
N LYS A 17 -11.27 -8.60 -3.26
CA LYS A 17 -10.51 -7.52 -3.87
C LYS A 17 -11.03 -6.24 -3.28
N GLY A 18 -10.17 -5.52 -2.58
CA GLY A 18 -10.60 -4.37 -1.81
C GLY A 18 -9.49 -3.75 -1.00
N ILE A 19 -9.87 -2.75 -0.22
CA ILE A 19 -9.05 -2.08 0.77
C ILE A 19 -9.55 -2.53 2.12
N ILE A 20 -8.71 -3.29 2.83
CA ILE A 20 -9.01 -3.83 4.15
C ILE A 20 -8.11 -3.14 5.16
N TYR A 21 -8.72 -2.57 6.18
CA TYR A 21 -8.03 -1.87 7.27
C TYR A 21 -7.94 -2.80 8.49
N ILE A 22 -6.74 -2.99 9.03
CA ILE A 22 -6.46 -3.89 10.13
C ILE A 22 -5.78 -3.10 11.24
N VAL A 23 -6.53 -2.84 12.31
CA VAL A 23 -6.04 -2.10 13.48
C VAL A 23 -5.35 -3.07 14.43
N CYS A 24 -4.03 -2.94 14.57
CA CYS A 24 -3.20 -3.72 15.48
C CYS A 24 -2.52 -2.79 16.49
N LYS A 25 -2.90 -2.91 17.78
CA LYS A 25 -2.31 -2.07 18.84
C LYS A 25 -0.89 -2.49 19.25
N ASN A 26 -0.58 -3.78 19.13
CA ASN A 26 0.74 -4.32 19.46
C ASN A 26 1.63 -4.36 18.21
N ALA A 27 2.83 -3.78 18.30
CA ALA A 27 3.77 -3.67 17.18
C ALA A 27 4.34 -5.04 16.74
N GLU A 28 4.63 -5.93 17.68
CA GLU A 28 5.13 -7.29 17.39
C GLU A 28 4.05 -8.12 16.69
N GLN A 29 2.81 -8.06 17.20
CA GLN A 29 1.67 -8.74 16.59
C GLN A 29 1.40 -8.22 15.17
N LYS A 30 1.48 -6.90 14.96
CA LYS A 30 1.34 -6.29 13.64
C LYS A 30 2.38 -6.83 12.66
N GLN A 31 3.65 -6.83 13.06
CA GLN A 31 4.73 -7.33 12.22
C GLN A 31 4.56 -8.82 11.93
N ALA A 32 4.21 -9.63 12.93
CA ALA A 32 3.97 -11.06 12.76
C ALA A 32 2.81 -11.35 11.78
N LEU A 33 1.71 -10.59 11.85
CA LEU A 33 0.60 -10.72 10.92
C LEU A 33 0.97 -10.30 9.50
N MET A 34 1.71 -9.19 9.34
CA MET A 34 2.23 -8.77 8.05
C MET A 34 3.13 -9.85 7.43
N ASP A 35 4.07 -10.39 8.21
CA ASP A 35 5.00 -11.44 7.77
C ASP A 35 4.26 -12.72 7.37
N LEU A 36 3.21 -13.10 8.13
CA LEU A 36 2.34 -14.23 7.81
C LEU A 36 1.62 -14.04 6.47
N VAL A 37 1.03 -12.85 6.24
CA VAL A 37 0.37 -12.50 4.97
C VAL A 37 1.38 -12.55 3.83
N ILE A 38 2.53 -11.90 3.99
CA ILE A 38 3.58 -11.87 2.95
C ILE A 38 4.05 -13.30 2.62
N HIS A 39 4.27 -14.13 3.65
CA HIS A 39 4.65 -15.53 3.48
C HIS A 39 3.57 -16.31 2.72
N TYR A 40 2.30 -16.13 3.09
CA TYR A 40 1.18 -16.78 2.42
C TYR A 40 1.15 -16.45 0.92
N PHE A 41 1.15 -15.15 0.56
CA PHE A 41 1.09 -14.75 -0.86
C PHE A 41 2.28 -15.29 -1.65
N LYS A 42 3.50 -15.20 -1.09
CA LYS A 42 4.71 -15.75 -1.73
C LYS A 42 4.63 -17.27 -1.91
N LYS A 43 4.15 -18.02 -0.90
CA LYS A 43 3.99 -19.48 -0.97
C LYS A 43 3.04 -19.90 -2.09
N HIS A 44 2.07 -19.06 -2.42
CA HIS A 44 1.11 -19.27 -3.52
C HIS A 44 1.54 -18.62 -4.85
N ASN A 45 2.82 -18.26 -5.00
CA ASN A 45 3.38 -17.60 -6.19
C ASN A 45 2.67 -16.29 -6.56
N LYS A 46 2.10 -15.60 -5.58
CA LYS A 46 1.40 -14.33 -5.78
C LYS A 46 2.36 -13.15 -5.64
N LYS A 47 2.14 -12.11 -6.44
CA LYS A 47 2.93 -10.87 -6.38
C LYS A 47 2.50 -10.01 -5.19
N VAL A 48 3.36 -9.89 -4.19
CA VAL A 48 3.13 -9.03 -3.01
C VAL A 48 4.09 -7.84 -3.01
N ASP A 49 3.56 -6.65 -2.73
CA ASP A 49 4.33 -5.43 -2.47
C ASP A 49 4.12 -4.96 -1.04
N VAL A 50 5.13 -4.31 -0.46
CA VAL A 50 5.11 -3.88 0.95
C VAL A 50 5.52 -2.42 1.01
N ILE A 51 4.67 -1.59 1.60
CA ILE A 51 4.95 -0.18 1.89
C ILE A 51 5.19 -0.03 3.40
N ASP A 52 6.45 0.21 3.72
CA ASP A 52 6.94 0.57 5.05
C ASP A 52 7.72 1.87 4.87
N ILE A 53 7.11 3.01 5.21
CA ILE A 53 7.62 4.34 4.83
C ILE A 53 9.01 4.61 5.41
N ASP A 54 9.26 4.09 6.61
CA ASP A 54 10.55 4.22 7.31
C ASP A 54 11.68 3.49 6.56
N LYS A 55 11.35 2.61 5.62
CA LYS A 55 12.32 1.90 4.76
C LYS A 55 12.45 2.52 3.36
N ILE A 56 11.77 3.64 3.10
CA ILE A 56 11.85 4.38 1.84
C ILE A 56 12.73 5.61 2.08
N ASP A 57 14.03 5.38 2.05
CA ASP A 57 15.06 6.39 2.26
C ASP A 57 16.22 6.16 1.29
N SER A 58 16.37 7.08 0.32
CA SER A 58 17.41 7.02 -0.71
C SER A 58 17.60 8.39 -1.36
N ASP A 59 18.83 8.69 -1.75
CA ASP A 59 19.17 9.90 -2.53
C ASP A 59 18.84 9.75 -4.03
N LEU A 60 18.40 8.57 -4.47
CA LEU A 60 17.94 8.39 -5.84
C LEU A 60 16.71 9.26 -6.10
N CYS A 61 16.68 9.92 -7.26
CA CYS A 61 15.45 10.55 -7.71
C CYS A 61 14.34 9.51 -7.89
N VAL A 62 13.08 9.93 -7.74
CA VAL A 62 11.91 9.04 -7.83
C VAL A 62 11.94 8.17 -9.09
N ARG A 63 12.29 8.75 -10.25
CA ARG A 63 12.40 7.98 -11.51
C ARG A 63 13.41 6.83 -11.39
N ASN A 64 14.63 7.13 -10.92
CA ASN A 64 15.69 6.13 -10.79
C ASN A 64 15.38 5.12 -9.68
N TYR A 65 14.78 5.56 -8.59
CA TYR A 65 14.31 4.69 -7.52
C TYR A 65 13.29 3.67 -8.05
N LEU A 66 12.29 4.11 -8.81
CA LEU A 66 11.26 3.23 -9.37
C LEU A 66 11.84 2.24 -10.37
N VAL A 67 12.75 2.68 -11.24
CA VAL A 67 13.46 1.79 -12.18
C VAL A 67 14.26 0.74 -11.42
N PHE A 68 15.12 1.17 -10.49
CA PHE A 68 15.92 0.26 -9.67
C PHE A 68 15.04 -0.73 -8.91
N TYR A 69 13.94 -0.24 -8.33
CA TYR A 69 12.97 -1.07 -7.63
C TYR A 69 12.36 -2.14 -8.56
N THR A 70 11.92 -1.78 -9.77
CA THR A 70 11.38 -2.76 -10.73
C THR A 70 12.43 -3.75 -11.24
N MET A 71 13.70 -3.34 -11.36
CA MET A 71 14.81 -4.24 -11.72
C MET A 71 15.07 -5.28 -10.64
N VAL A 72 15.19 -4.86 -9.37
CA VAL A 72 15.38 -5.76 -8.22
C VAL A 72 14.24 -6.77 -8.12
N MET A 73 13.02 -6.34 -8.46
CA MET A 73 11.83 -7.19 -8.44
C MET A 73 11.66 -8.06 -9.69
N GLY A 74 12.55 -7.98 -10.69
CA GLY A 74 12.55 -8.82 -11.89
C GLY A 74 11.40 -8.53 -12.87
N VAL A 75 10.90 -7.30 -12.89
CA VAL A 75 9.70 -6.86 -13.64
C VAL A 75 9.95 -5.60 -14.47
N TYR A 76 11.21 -5.24 -14.66
CA TYR A 76 11.60 -4.13 -15.52
C TYR A 76 11.45 -4.51 -17.00
N GLU A 77 10.76 -3.67 -17.75
CA GLU A 77 10.61 -3.74 -19.20
C GLU A 77 11.15 -2.45 -19.85
N ASN A 78 11.44 -2.49 -21.15
CA ASN A 78 12.10 -1.36 -21.84
C ASN A 78 11.27 -0.07 -21.83
N ASP A 79 9.95 -0.17 -21.66
CA ASP A 79 8.98 0.93 -21.63
C ASP A 79 8.60 1.36 -20.21
N THR A 80 9.10 0.71 -19.15
CA THR A 80 8.76 1.01 -17.75
C THR A 80 8.98 2.48 -17.36
N ILE A 81 10.03 3.13 -17.89
CA ILE A 81 10.28 4.57 -17.63
C ILE A 81 9.17 5.44 -18.23
N GLN A 82 8.74 5.12 -19.45
CA GLN A 82 7.69 5.86 -20.15
C GLN A 82 6.34 5.63 -19.46
N GLU A 83 6.07 4.40 -19.02
CA GLU A 83 4.87 4.06 -18.25
C GLU A 83 4.80 4.87 -16.95
N PHE A 84 5.87 4.87 -16.14
CA PHE A 84 5.92 5.69 -14.93
C PHE A 84 5.74 7.18 -15.25
N THR A 85 6.45 7.71 -16.23
CA THR A 85 6.33 9.14 -16.59
C THR A 85 4.89 9.50 -16.95
N THR A 86 4.22 8.65 -17.74
CA THR A 86 2.81 8.84 -18.13
C THR A 86 1.87 8.78 -16.92
N LEU A 87 2.05 7.80 -16.03
CA LEU A 87 1.22 7.66 -14.82
C LEU A 87 1.37 8.87 -13.88
N PHE A 88 2.60 9.36 -13.68
CA PHE A 88 2.85 10.53 -12.83
C PHE A 88 2.27 11.82 -13.43
N GLN A 89 2.30 11.97 -14.76
CA GLN A 89 1.60 13.08 -15.43
C GLN A 89 0.07 12.98 -15.25
N GLN A 90 -0.51 11.79 -15.39
CA GLN A 90 -1.96 11.58 -15.23
C GLN A 90 -2.48 11.91 -13.82
N ILE A 91 -1.63 11.77 -12.79
CA ILE A 91 -1.97 12.10 -11.40
C ILE A 91 -1.50 13.50 -10.99
N GLY A 92 -0.89 14.28 -11.90
CA GLY A 92 -0.39 15.62 -11.62
C GLY A 92 0.79 15.66 -10.63
N MET A 93 1.61 14.59 -10.60
CA MET A 93 2.78 14.47 -9.72
C MET A 93 4.10 14.36 -10.51
N ASP A 94 4.10 14.64 -11.80
CA ASP A 94 5.29 14.60 -12.67
C ASP A 94 6.47 15.44 -12.15
N ARG A 95 6.18 16.58 -11.51
CA ARG A 95 7.18 17.46 -10.88
C ARG A 95 8.05 16.80 -9.81
N ILE A 96 7.64 15.65 -9.26
CA ILE A 96 8.42 14.95 -8.22
C ILE A 96 9.35 13.89 -8.79
N LEU A 97 9.25 13.57 -10.08
CA LEU A 97 10.02 12.49 -10.72
C LEU A 97 11.54 12.69 -10.62
N ASP A 98 11.99 13.95 -10.65
CA ASP A 98 13.40 14.32 -10.59
C ASP A 98 13.86 14.69 -9.16
N LYS A 99 12.96 14.65 -8.16
CA LYS A 99 13.32 14.88 -6.75
C LYS A 99 13.88 13.61 -6.10
N PRO A 100 14.87 13.71 -5.19
CA PRO A 100 15.28 12.61 -4.32
C PRO A 100 14.10 12.03 -3.54
N ILE A 101 14.03 10.71 -3.41
CA ILE A 101 12.89 10.06 -2.74
C ILE A 101 12.87 10.35 -1.23
N ASN A 102 14.02 10.55 -0.60
CA ASN A 102 14.11 10.92 0.81
C ASN A 102 13.55 12.32 1.12
N GLU A 103 13.52 13.23 0.15
CA GLU A 103 12.92 14.57 0.28
C GLU A 103 11.39 14.58 0.17
N LEU A 104 10.78 13.48 -0.29
CA LEU A 104 9.33 13.39 -0.42
C LEU A 104 8.65 13.31 0.95
N ASN A 105 7.46 13.92 1.05
CA ASN A 105 6.62 13.73 2.22
C ASN A 105 5.98 12.32 2.24
N LYS A 106 5.41 11.93 3.38
CA LYS A 106 4.81 10.61 3.58
C LYS A 106 3.71 10.29 2.55
N LEU A 107 2.85 11.24 2.21
CA LEU A 107 1.76 11.07 1.24
C LEU A 107 2.32 10.82 -0.17
N GLU A 108 3.33 11.60 -0.57
CA GLU A 108 4.03 11.42 -1.84
C GLU A 108 4.70 10.04 -1.93
N LYS A 109 5.41 9.61 -0.87
CA LYS A 109 6.04 8.28 -0.80
C LYS A 109 5.02 7.15 -0.95
N ILE A 110 3.85 7.26 -0.32
CA ILE A 110 2.76 6.28 -0.46
C ILE A 110 2.29 6.20 -1.90
N LYS A 111 2.00 7.33 -2.55
CA LYS A 111 1.54 7.37 -3.94
C LYS A 111 2.59 6.81 -4.91
N VAL A 112 3.87 7.16 -4.72
CA VAL A 112 5.00 6.62 -5.51
C VAL A 112 5.05 5.09 -5.43
N ARG A 113 5.01 4.52 -4.23
CA ARG A 113 5.06 3.06 -4.07
C ARG A 113 3.79 2.35 -4.52
N SER A 114 2.64 3.02 -4.44
CA SER A 114 1.38 2.49 -4.96
C SER A 114 1.38 2.41 -6.48
N ILE A 115 1.94 3.41 -7.17
CA ILE A 115 2.18 3.33 -8.62
C ILE A 115 3.14 2.20 -8.96
N ALA A 116 4.22 2.02 -8.18
CA ALA A 116 5.12 0.89 -8.37
C ALA A 116 4.39 -0.46 -8.25
N ALA A 117 3.54 -0.62 -7.23
CA ALA A 117 2.74 -1.83 -7.05
C ALA A 117 1.74 -2.05 -8.20
N TYR A 118 1.13 -0.98 -8.71
CA TYR A 118 0.23 -1.03 -9.86
C TYR A 118 0.93 -1.50 -11.14
N VAL A 119 2.06 -0.88 -11.51
CA VAL A 119 2.85 -1.26 -12.71
C VAL A 119 3.31 -2.71 -12.62
N LYS A 120 3.71 -3.16 -11.43
CA LYS A 120 4.11 -4.55 -11.19
C LYS A 120 2.97 -5.56 -11.26
N LYS A 121 1.72 -5.08 -11.35
CA LYS A 121 0.51 -5.88 -11.27
C LYS A 121 0.49 -6.70 -9.98
N SER A 122 0.81 -6.06 -8.86
CA SER A 122 0.78 -6.69 -7.54
C SER A 122 -0.63 -7.20 -7.26
N GLU A 123 -0.72 -8.42 -6.74
CA GLU A 123 -1.98 -9.05 -6.33
C GLU A 123 -2.32 -8.71 -4.88
N CYS A 124 -1.31 -8.35 -4.08
CA CYS A 124 -1.50 -7.80 -2.74
C CYS A 124 -0.53 -6.65 -2.47
N LEU A 125 -1.05 -5.60 -1.82
CA LEU A 125 -0.28 -4.52 -1.22
C LEU A 125 -0.42 -4.60 0.30
N VAL A 126 0.68 -4.70 1.02
CA VAL A 126 0.72 -4.66 2.48
C VAL A 126 1.26 -3.30 2.92
N GLY A 127 0.42 -2.48 3.55
CA GLY A 127 0.80 -1.18 4.09
C GLY A 127 1.01 -1.21 5.59
N LYS A 128 2.05 -0.55 6.10
CA LYS A 128 2.32 -0.40 7.54
C LYS A 128 2.19 1.06 7.97
N ASP A 129 1.23 1.36 8.84
CA ASP A 129 1.03 2.68 9.46
C ASP A 129 1.00 3.83 8.42
N LEU A 130 0.29 3.61 7.31
CA LEU A 130 0.21 4.54 6.20
C LEU A 130 -0.75 5.71 6.47
N LEU A 131 -1.90 5.44 7.09
CA LEU A 131 -3.03 6.36 7.15
C LEU A 131 -3.28 6.97 8.53
N GLY A 132 -2.93 6.28 9.62
CA GLY A 132 -3.37 6.63 10.97
C GLY A 132 -2.97 8.01 11.51
N GLU A 133 -2.01 8.68 10.88
CA GLU A 133 -1.53 10.02 11.28
C GLU A 133 -2.12 11.16 10.44
N PHE A 134 -2.76 10.83 9.32
CA PHE A 134 -3.32 11.80 8.41
C PHE A 134 -4.68 12.31 8.89
N ASN A 135 -5.01 13.54 8.45
CA ASN A 135 -6.36 14.07 8.60
C ASN A 135 -7.34 13.36 7.65
N VAL A 136 -8.64 13.61 7.81
CA VAL A 136 -9.69 12.95 7.00
C VAL A 136 -9.47 13.17 5.50
N GLU A 137 -9.17 14.41 5.07
CA GLU A 137 -9.00 14.75 3.65
C GLU A 137 -7.83 13.98 3.02
N GLN A 138 -6.71 13.86 3.74
CA GLN A 138 -5.54 13.11 3.30
C GLN A 138 -5.79 11.60 3.29
N GLN A 139 -6.56 11.08 4.26
CA GLN A 139 -6.98 9.67 4.27
C GLN A 139 -7.86 9.37 3.05
N GLU A 140 -8.85 10.22 2.78
CA GLU A 140 -9.77 10.12 1.65
C GLU A 140 -9.02 10.18 0.30
N ASP A 141 -8.04 11.09 0.16
CA ASP A 141 -7.19 11.19 -1.03
C ASP A 141 -6.39 9.90 -1.29
N ILE A 142 -5.78 9.31 -0.26
CA ILE A 142 -4.99 8.07 -0.41
C ILE A 142 -5.91 6.87 -0.69
N ILE A 143 -7.05 6.77 -0.01
CA ILE A 143 -8.01 5.68 -0.24
C ILE A 143 -8.56 5.75 -1.66
N THR A 144 -9.00 6.93 -2.12
CA THR A 144 -9.45 7.15 -3.50
C THR A 144 -8.36 6.78 -4.51
N PHE A 145 -7.10 7.08 -4.19
CA PHE A 145 -5.96 6.68 -5.00
C PHE A 145 -5.81 5.15 -5.08
N PHE A 146 -5.90 4.45 -3.95
CA PHE A 146 -5.86 2.99 -3.89
C PHE A 146 -7.04 2.37 -4.65
N GLU A 147 -8.23 2.94 -4.56
CA GLU A 147 -9.39 2.47 -5.30
C GLU A 147 -9.17 2.55 -6.82
N LYS A 148 -8.67 3.71 -7.28
CA LYS A 148 -8.47 3.97 -8.70
C LYS A 148 -7.39 3.08 -9.31
N TYR A 149 -6.27 2.89 -8.62
CA TYR A 149 -5.11 2.21 -9.20
C TYR A 149 -4.97 0.76 -8.75
N LEU A 150 -5.24 0.43 -7.50
CA LEU A 150 -4.96 -0.90 -6.95
C LEU A 150 -6.21 -1.79 -6.94
N LYS A 151 -7.32 -1.30 -6.38
CA LYS A 151 -8.56 -2.09 -6.30
C LYS A 151 -9.10 -2.42 -7.69
N LYS A 152 -9.15 -1.43 -8.59
CA LYS A 152 -9.55 -1.65 -10.00
C LYS A 152 -8.63 -2.62 -10.73
N SER A 153 -7.33 -2.61 -10.42
CA SER A 153 -6.37 -3.58 -10.96
C SER A 153 -6.42 -4.94 -10.26
N GLN A 154 -7.46 -5.21 -9.46
CA GLN A 154 -7.68 -6.47 -8.76
C GLN A 154 -6.64 -6.78 -7.66
N CYS A 155 -5.96 -5.76 -7.13
CA CYS A 155 -5.03 -5.87 -6.01
C CYS A 155 -5.78 -5.79 -4.67
N LEU A 156 -5.48 -6.72 -3.75
CA LEU A 156 -5.94 -6.67 -2.36
C LEU A 156 -5.01 -5.78 -1.52
N CYS A 157 -5.53 -4.69 -1.00
CA CYS A 157 -4.78 -3.77 -0.12
C CYS A 157 -5.07 -4.12 1.34
N LEU A 158 -4.04 -4.54 2.08
CA LEU A 158 -4.09 -4.85 3.50
C LEU A 158 -3.31 -3.77 4.27
N LEU A 159 -4.03 -2.89 4.95
CA LEU A 159 -3.46 -1.74 5.66
C LEU A 159 -3.39 -2.03 7.16
N PHE A 160 -2.19 -2.33 7.66
CA PHE A 160 -1.92 -2.64 9.05
C PHE A 160 -1.55 -1.38 9.83
N GLU A 161 -2.40 -0.98 10.77
CA GLU A 161 -2.40 0.37 11.32
C GLU A 161 -2.47 0.35 12.85
N SER A 162 -1.76 1.27 13.50
CA SER A 162 -1.77 1.40 14.97
C SER A 162 -3.01 2.11 15.49
N ARG A 163 -3.66 2.88 14.62
CA ARG A 163 -4.75 3.80 14.95
C ARG A 163 -5.98 3.42 14.15
N LYS A 164 -7.14 3.80 14.65
CA LYS A 164 -8.39 3.63 13.91
C LYS A 164 -8.46 4.64 12.77
N LEU A 165 -9.06 4.21 11.66
CA LEU A 165 -9.45 5.11 10.59
C LEU A 165 -10.55 6.06 11.10
N GLN A 166 -10.58 7.29 10.61
CA GLN A 166 -11.57 8.27 11.06
C GLN A 166 -12.96 8.01 10.45
N ARG A 167 -12.98 7.48 9.23
CA ARG A 167 -14.17 7.05 8.49
C ARG A 167 -14.00 5.60 8.05
N GLU A 168 -14.61 4.69 8.80
CA GLU A 168 -14.52 3.25 8.53
C GLU A 168 -15.28 2.86 7.25
N GLU A 169 -16.21 3.70 6.79
CA GLU A 169 -17.00 3.54 5.56
C GLU A 169 -16.21 3.74 4.26
N ASP A 170 -15.01 4.33 4.33
CA ASP A 170 -14.17 4.58 3.15
C ASP A 170 -13.45 3.31 2.66
N VAL A 171 -13.49 2.23 3.45
CA VAL A 171 -12.80 0.96 3.15
C VAL A 171 -13.79 -0.21 3.09
N ASP A 172 -13.39 -1.30 2.44
CA ASP A 172 -14.27 -2.46 2.24
C ASP A 172 -14.50 -3.27 3.52
N ALA A 173 -13.53 -3.25 4.45
CA ALA A 173 -13.65 -3.90 5.75
C ALA A 173 -12.67 -3.30 6.77
N VAL A 174 -13.07 -3.33 8.04
CA VAL A 174 -12.23 -2.97 9.19
C VAL A 174 -12.16 -4.14 10.18
N PHE A 175 -10.95 -4.50 10.56
CA PHE A 175 -10.66 -5.50 11.58
C PHE A 175 -9.89 -4.87 12.74
N VAL A 176 -10.19 -5.28 13.96
CA VAL A 176 -9.46 -4.84 15.16
C VAL A 176 -8.92 -6.08 15.85
N VAL A 177 -7.59 -6.14 16.00
CA VAL A 177 -6.84 -7.31 16.47
C VAL A 177 -5.91 -6.96 17.64
#